data_AF-A0A2E0F6B7-F1
#
_entry.id   AF-A0A2E0F6B7-F1
#
_cell.length_a   1.000
_cell.length_b   1.000
_cell.length_c   1.000
_cell.angle_alpha   90.00
_cell.angle_beta   90.00
_cell.angle_gamma   90.00
#
_symmetry.space_group_name_H-M   'P 1'
#
loop_
_entity.id
_entity.type
_entity.pdbx_description
1 polymer ?
#
loop_
_entity_poly.entity_id
_entity_poly.type
_entity_poly.pdbx_seq_one_letter_code
_entity_poly.pdbx_strand_id
1 'polypeptide(L)' 'KFKHLKYSDHHNYSINDLNNILKFSRKSLVLTTKKDYYKLNGKISNLLYLDIETRFLKNEDQFLKKVYKTLN' A
#
# COMPACT_ATOMS: atom_id res chain seq x y z
N LYS A 1 21.94 2.15 -3.28
CA LYS A 1 21.47 0.76 -3.28
C LYS A 1 20.53 0.56 -2.09
N PHE A 2 19.28 0.16 -2.29
CA PHE A 2 18.34 -0.11 -1.19
C PHE A 2 18.37 -1.59 -0.79
N LYS A 3 17.91 -1.89 0.42
CA LYS A 3 17.69 -3.27 0.87
C LYS A 3 16.21 -3.60 0.66
N HIS A 4 15.93 -4.80 0.16
CA HIS A 4 14.58 -5.24 -0.13
C HIS A 4 14.22 -6.50 0.67
N LEU A 5 13.05 -6.48 1.30
CA LEU A 5 12.45 -7.63 1.98
C LEU A 5 11.17 -7.98 1.21
N LYS A 6 11.12 -9.19 0.63
CA LYS A 6 10.05 -9.61 -0.27
C LYS A 6 9.02 -10.47 0.49
N TYR A 7 7.75 -10.17 0.28
CA TYR A 7 6.61 -10.98 0.71
C TYR A 7 5.80 -11.40 -0.52
N SER A 8 5.04 -12.50 -0.41
CA SER A 8 4.15 -12.95 -1.49
C SER A 8 2.96 -12.01 -1.64
N ASP A 9 2.23 -12.14 -2.76
CA ASP A 9 0.94 -11.47 -2.85
C ASP A 9 -0.02 -12.00 -1.77
N HIS A 10 -0.99 -11.17 -1.38
CA HIS A 10 -1.94 -11.44 -0.31
C HIS A 10 -1.32 -11.83 1.04
N HIS A 11 -0.05 -11.51 1.29
CA HIS A 11 0.63 -11.83 2.54
C HIS A 11 -0.14 -11.29 3.75
N ASN A 12 -0.31 -12.15 4.75
CA ASN A 12 -0.87 -11.80 6.05
C ASN A 12 0.28 -11.64 7.05
N TYR A 13 0.53 -10.41 7.50
CA TYR A 13 1.66 -10.10 8.35
C TYR A 13 1.46 -10.62 9.77
N SER A 14 2.23 -11.65 10.12
CA SER A 14 2.31 -12.20 11.47
C SER A 14 3.16 -11.30 12.39
N ILE A 15 3.10 -11.54 13.70
CA ILE A 15 3.98 -10.86 14.68
C ILE A 15 5.46 -11.09 14.34
N ASN A 16 5.82 -12.30 13.87
CA ASN A 16 7.18 -12.61 13.48
C ASN A 16 7.63 -11.78 12.26
N ASP A 17 6.71 -11.54 11.31
CA ASP A 17 7.01 -10.66 10.17
C ASP A 17 7.25 -9.22 10.61
N LEU A 18 6.44 -8.70 11.54
CA LEU A 18 6.64 -7.36 12.10
C LEU A 18 8.02 -7.23 12.75
N ASN A 19 8.41 -8.21 13.55
CA ASN A 19 9.74 -8.26 14.19
C ASN A 19 10.85 -8.30 13.15
N ASN A 20 10.67 -9.07 12.07
CA ASN A 20 11.62 -9.14 10.97
C ASN A 20 11.72 -7.79 10.23
N ILE A 21 10.61 -7.10 9.96
CA ILE A 21 10.59 -5.78 9.32
C ILE A 21 11.30 -4.74 10.21
N LEU A 22 11.03 -4.74 11.52
CA LEU A 22 11.68 -3.83 12.47
C LEU A 22 13.18 -4.10 12.55
N LYS A 23 13.59 -5.37 12.62
CA LYS A 23 15.02 -5.75 12.63
C LYS A 23 15.72 -5.39 11.32
N PHE A 24 15.04 -5.58 10.18
CA PHE A 24 15.56 -5.29 8.85
C PHE A 24 15.71 -3.78 8.60
N SER A 25 14.70 -3.00 9.00
CA SER A 25 14.67 -1.53 8.83
C SER A 25 15.53 -0.80 9.87
N ARG A 26 15.69 -1.40 11.06
CA ARG A 26 16.34 -0.81 12.24
C ARG A 26 15.67 0.52 12.63
N LYS A 27 16.23 1.65 12.19
CA LYS A 27 15.71 3.01 12.38
C LYS A 27 15.55 3.76 11.05
N SER A 28 15.68 3.06 9.92
CA SER A 28 15.59 3.64 8.58
C SER A 28 14.14 3.64 8.11
N LEU A 29 13.76 4.55 7.21
CA LEU A 29 12.42 4.56 6.64
C LEU A 29 12.09 3.24 5.92
N VAL A 30 10.88 2.74 6.14
CA VAL A 30 10.30 1.59 5.42
C VAL A 30 9.38 2.14 4.35
N LEU A 31 9.76 1.92 3.08
CA LEU A 31 8.90 2.23 1.94
C LEU A 31 8.20 0.97 1.46
N THR A 32 6.87 1.03 1.34
CA THR A 32 6.04 -0.08 0.86
C THR A 32 4.96 0.39 -0.12
N THR A 33 4.14 -0.53 -0.62
CA THR A 33 2.96 -0.21 -1.45
C THR A 33 1.81 0.29 -0.58
N LYS A 34 0.90 1.08 -1.14
CA LYS A 34 -0.32 1.53 -0.44
C LYS A 34 -1.12 0.35 0.15
N LYS A 35 -1.20 -0.76 -0.57
CA LYS A 35 -1.87 -1.99 -0.13
C LYS A 35 -1.30 -2.53 1.19
N ASP A 36 0.02 -2.70 1.26
CA ASP A 36 0.65 -3.25 2.47
C ASP A 36 0.83 -2.21 3.57
N TYR A 37 0.89 -0.91 3.22
CA TYR A 37 0.81 0.16 4.20
C TYR A 37 -0.42 0.01 5.10
N TYR A 38 -1.61 -0.17 4.53
CA TYR A 38 -2.84 -0.31 5.33
C TYR A 38 -2.86 -1.55 6.24
N LYS A 39 -2.11 -2.61 5.91
CA LYS A 39 -1.99 -3.80 6.77
C LYS A 39 -1.02 -3.59 7.95
N LEU A 40 -0.02 -2.73 7.75
CA LEU A 40 1.11 -2.50 8.66
C LEU A 40 0.98 -1.20 9.47
N ASN A 41 0.13 -0.27 9.03
CA ASN A 41 -0.09 1.00 9.70
C ASN A 41 -0.54 0.77 11.15
N GLY A 42 0.02 1.54 12.08
CA GLY A 42 -0.17 1.34 13.53
C GLY A 42 0.66 0.21 14.15
N LYS A 43 1.36 -0.61 13.36
CA LYS A 43 2.26 -1.68 13.83
C LYS A 43 3.74 -1.37 13.59
N ILE A 44 4.05 -0.55 12.59
CA ILE A 44 5.40 -0.10 12.23
C ILE A 44 5.41 1.44 12.22
N SER A 45 6.32 2.07 12.98
CA SER A 45 6.30 3.53 13.22
C SER A 45 6.94 4.37 12.11
N ASN A 46 7.86 3.80 11.35
CA ASN A 46 8.68 4.45 10.30
C ASN A 46 8.22 4.04 8.89
N LEU A 47 6.90 3.95 8.70
CA LEU A 47 6.28 3.38 7.51
C LEU A 47 5.78 4.48 6.55
N LEU A 48 6.14 4.37 5.27
CA LEU A 48 5.73 5.26 4.20
C LEU A 48 5.25 4.46 2.99
N TYR A 49 4.41 5.09 2.16
CA TYR A 49 4.09 4.62 0.82
C TYR A 49 4.14 5.80 -0.16
N LEU A 50 4.38 5.49 -1.43
CA LEU A 50 4.18 6.46 -2.51
C LEU A 50 2.75 6.31 -3.02
N ASP A 51 1.99 7.40 -2.98
CA ASP A 51 0.66 7.40 -3.59
C ASP A 51 0.79 7.52 -5.11
N ILE A 52 -0.19 6.98 -5.81
CA ILE A 52 -0.32 7.14 -7.25
C ILE A 52 -1.70 7.69 -7.56
N GLU A 53 -1.75 8.67 -8.44
CA GLU A 53 -2.99 9.25 -8.93
C GLU A 53 -3.28 8.70 -10.32
N THR A 54 -4.55 8.39 -10.57
CA THR A 54 -5.01 8.02 -11.90
C THR A 54 -6.04 9.05 -12.34
N ARG A 55 -5.90 9.57 -13.55
CA ARG A 55 -6.86 10.49 -14.17
C ARG A 55 -7.41 9.90 -15.46
N PHE A 56 -8.69 10.11 -15.72
CA PHE A 56 -9.27 9.82 -17.02
C PHE A 56 -8.77 10.87 -18.02
N LEU A 57 -8.21 10.43 -19.15
CA LEU A 57 -7.76 11.36 -20.19
C LEU A 57 -8.93 11.91 -21.02
N LYS A 58 -10.02 11.15 -21.11
CA LYS A 58 -11.28 11.49 -21.80
C LYS A 58 -12.45 10.72 -21.17
N ASN A 59 -13.67 11.21 -21.36
CA ASN A 59 -14.93 10.52 -21.07
C ASN A 59 -15.19 10.14 -19.59
N GLU A 60 -14.57 10.83 -18.64
CA GLU A 60 -14.79 10.61 -17.19
C GLU A 60 -16.27 10.74 -16.82
N ASP A 61 -16.92 11.83 -17.23
CA ASP A 61 -18.34 12.08 -16.96
C ASP A 61 -19.25 10.97 -17.50
N GLN A 62 -18.91 10.40 -18.67
CA GLN A 62 -19.70 9.32 -19.27
C GLN A 62 -19.55 8.02 -18.46
N PHE A 63 -18.33 7.74 -17.98
CA PHE A 63 -18.07 6.61 -17.08
C PHE A 63 -18.83 6.79 -15.76
N LEU A 64 -18.70 7.95 -15.12
CA LEU A 64 -19.36 8.24 -13.84
C LEU A 64 -20.89 8.18 -13.96
N LYS A 65 -21.47 8.74 -15.04
CA LYS A 65 -22.92 8.63 -15.31
C LYS A 65 -23.39 7.18 -15.39
N LYS A 66 -22.61 6.29 -16.02
CA LYS A 66 -22.94 4.86 -16.09
C LYS A 66 -22.87 4.21 -14.71
N VAL A 67 -21.81 4.50 -13.94
CA VAL A 67 -21.65 3.97 -12.57
C VAL A 67 -22.83 4.37 -11.68
N TYR A 68 -23.18 5.66 -11.64
CA TYR A 68 -24.29 6.14 -10.81
C TYR A 68 -25.65 5.55 -11.23
N LYS A 69 -25.87 5.33 -12.53
CA LYS A 69 -27.08 4.65 -13.01
C LYS A 69 -27.16 3.19 -12.56
N THR A 70 -26.03 2.50 -12.39
CA THR A 70 -26.01 1.09 -11.96
C THR A 70 -26.14 0.92 -10.44
N LEU A 71 -25.74 1.93 -9.67
CA LEU A 71 -25.84 1.90 -8.20
C LEU A 71 -27.24 2.29 -7.66
N ASN A 72 -28.07 2.92 -8.49
CA ASN A 72 -29.46 3.29 -8.21
C ASN A 72 -30.42 2.29 -8.87
#